data_AF-A0A9D6CV42-F1
#
_entry.id   AF-A0A9D6CV42-F1
#
_cell.length_a   1.000
_cell.length_b   1.000
_cell.length_c   1.000
_cell.angle_alpha   90.00
_cell.angle_beta   90.00
_cell.angle_gamma   90.00
#
_symmetry.space_group_name_H-M   'P 1'
#
loop_
_entity.id
_entity.type
_entity.pdbx_description
1 polymer ?
#
loop_
_entity_poly.entity_id
_entity_poly.type
_entity_poly.pdbx_seq_one_letter_code
_entity_poly.pdbx_strand_id
1 'polypeptide(L)'
;MNCPDTNPDDFELVHGSGNVYRDFAVPDADLRQAKAIVAARIVQILDEEGLSTRQAAARTGVPQADFSRIRNVRLERFTIDRLMTALNKLGRQVTVQVSLGPMEAA
;
A
#
# COMPACT_ATOMS: atom_id res chain seq x y z
N MET A 1 -2.65 -49.03 -12.80
CA MET A 1 -2.42 -47.57 -12.64
C MET A 1 -2.34 -47.28 -11.15
N ASN A 2 -1.16 -46.95 -10.65
CA ASN A 2 -0.98 -46.48 -9.28
C ASN A 2 -1.08 -44.95 -9.34
N CYS A 3 -2.11 -44.36 -8.73
CA CYS A 3 -2.14 -42.92 -8.50
C CYS A 3 -1.24 -42.66 -7.28
N PRO A 4 -0.20 -41.83 -7.38
CA PRO A 4 0.60 -41.50 -6.21
C PRO A 4 -0.26 -40.71 -5.23
N ASP A 5 -0.18 -41.10 -3.97
CA ASP A 5 -0.83 -40.44 -2.84
C ASP A 5 -0.28 -39.00 -2.72
N THR A 6 -0.95 -38.02 -3.32
CA THR A 6 -0.64 -36.61 -3.06
C THR A 6 -1.21 -36.27 -1.68
N ASN A 7 -0.36 -36.34 -0.67
CA ASN A 7 -0.67 -35.86 0.68
C ASN A 7 -1.00 -34.36 0.60
N PRO A 8 -2.21 -33.90 0.99
CA PRO A 8 -2.59 -32.50 0.89
C PRO A 8 -1.80 -31.54 1.79
N ASP A 9 -0.90 -32.07 2.62
CA ASP A 9 -0.06 -31.33 3.56
C ASP A 9 1.37 -31.03 3.03
N ASP A 10 1.69 -31.40 1.79
CA ASP A 10 3.03 -31.22 1.20
C ASP A 10 3.20 -29.82 0.56
N PHE A 11 2.80 -28.77 1.28
CA PHE A 11 3.03 -27.38 0.88
C PHE A 11 4.02 -26.72 1.85
N GLU A 12 5.17 -26.32 1.31
CA GLU A 12 6.19 -25.58 2.06
C GLU A 12 5.69 -24.15 2.39
N LEU A 13 5.57 -23.85 3.69
CA LEU A 13 5.20 -22.52 4.18
C LEU A 13 6.44 -21.61 4.15
N VAL A 14 6.48 -20.71 3.17
CA VAL A 14 7.55 -19.70 3.07
C VAL A 14 7.16 -18.44 3.85
N HIS A 15 8.03 -17.99 4.75
CA HIS A 15 7.86 -16.70 5.41
C HIS A 15 8.12 -15.56 4.43
N GLY A 16 7.09 -14.76 4.14
CA GLY A 16 7.23 -13.56 3.30
C GLY A 16 8.18 -12.54 3.92
N SER A 17 8.92 -11.81 3.09
CA SER A 17 9.94 -10.84 3.51
C SER A 17 9.37 -9.58 4.19
N GLY A 18 8.05 -9.50 4.34
CA GLY A 18 7.34 -8.28 4.74
C GLY A 18 7.10 -7.31 3.58
N ASN A 19 7.66 -7.57 2.39
CA ASN A 19 7.35 -6.89 1.14
C ASN A 19 6.79 -7.87 0.12
N VAL A 20 5.46 -7.97 0.02
CA VAL A 20 4.79 -8.85 -0.94
C VAL A 20 5.19 -8.57 -2.40
N TYR A 21 5.51 -7.31 -2.74
CA TYR A 21 5.98 -6.96 -4.08
C TYR A 21 7.37 -7.53 -4.35
N ARG A 22 8.23 -7.59 -3.34
CA ARG A 22 9.56 -8.20 -3.43
C ARG A 22 9.45 -9.72 -3.55
N ASP A 23 8.58 -10.32 -2.76
CA ASP A 23 8.32 -11.76 -2.77
C ASP A 23 7.84 -12.24 -4.17
N PHE A 24 7.09 -11.40 -4.88
CA PHE A 24 6.66 -11.66 -6.27
C PHE A 24 7.57 -11.07 -7.35
N ALA A 25 8.80 -10.63 -7.02
CA ALA A 25 9.77 -10.03 -7.95
C ALA A 25 9.19 -8.88 -8.80
N VAL A 26 8.26 -8.11 -8.23
CA VAL A 26 7.63 -6.98 -8.90
C VAL A 26 8.60 -5.81 -8.97
N PRO A 27 8.77 -5.15 -10.14
CA PRO A 27 9.59 -3.96 -10.25
C PRO A 27 9.16 -2.84 -9.30
N ASP A 28 10.14 -2.09 -8.80
CA ASP A 28 9.93 -1.00 -7.85
C ASP A 28 9.21 -1.45 -6.56
N ALA A 29 9.49 -2.68 -6.09
CA ALA A 29 8.79 -3.32 -4.97
C ALA A 29 8.69 -2.41 -3.74
N ASP A 30 9.78 -1.76 -3.34
CA ASP A 30 9.81 -0.88 -2.17
C ASP A 30 8.95 0.37 -2.35
N LEU A 31 9.00 0.97 -3.55
CA LEU A 31 8.16 2.12 -3.89
C LEU A 31 6.67 1.74 -3.93
N ARG A 32 6.33 0.57 -4.47
CA ARG A 32 4.95 0.07 -4.48
C ARG A 32 4.45 -0.20 -3.08
N GLN A 33 5.26 -0.83 -2.23
CA GLN A 33 4.93 -1.06 -0.84
C GLN A 33 4.72 0.27 -0.10
N ALA A 34 5.64 1.23 -0.25
CA ALA A 34 5.51 2.53 0.39
C ALA A 34 4.20 3.23 -0.02
N LYS A 35 3.87 3.25 -1.31
CA LYS A 35 2.59 3.79 -1.79
C LYS A 35 1.39 3.05 -1.19
N ALA A 36 1.43 1.72 -1.15
CA ALA A 36 0.35 0.89 -0.61
C ALA A 36 0.12 1.15 0.88
N ILE A 37 1.19 1.24 1.68
CA ILE A 37 1.12 1.56 3.11
C ILE A 37 0.47 2.93 3.30
N VAL A 38 0.94 3.97 2.61
CA VAL A 38 0.39 5.32 2.73
C VAL A 38 -1.08 5.36 2.30
N ALA A 39 -1.42 4.70 1.18
CA ALA A 39 -2.81 4.60 0.71
C ALA A 39 -3.70 3.87 1.71
N ALA A 40 -3.24 2.77 2.31
CA ALA A 40 -3.98 2.03 3.33
C ALA A 40 -4.29 2.93 4.54
N ARG A 41 -3.33 3.76 4.99
CA ARG A 41 -3.57 4.74 6.06
C ARG A 41 -4.62 5.77 5.68
N ILE A 42 -4.63 6.25 4.43
CA ILE A 42 -5.69 7.15 3.94
C ILE A 42 -7.05 6.45 4.04
N VAL A 43 -7.17 5.24 3.49
CA VAL A 43 -8.43 4.47 3.52
C VAL A 43 -8.91 4.25 4.94
N GLN A 44 -8.01 3.85 5.84
CA GLN A 44 -8.29 3.68 7.26
C GLN A 44 -8.89 4.94 7.89
N ILE A 45 -8.30 6.13 7.66
CA ILE A 45 -8.84 7.40 8.18
C ILE A 45 -10.22 7.69 7.61
N LEU A 46 -10.43 7.43 6.31
CA LEU A 46 -11.73 7.62 5.69
C LEU A 46 -12.79 6.70 6.30
N ASP A 47 -12.43 5.47 6.64
CA ASP A 47 -13.34 4.50 7.27
C ASP A 47 -13.63 4.86 8.72
N GLU A 48 -12.60 5.19 9.52
CA GLU A 48 -12.74 5.60 10.92
C GLU A 48 -13.62 6.85 11.09
N GLU A 49 -13.51 7.80 10.16
CA GLU A 49 -14.26 9.05 10.20
C GLU A 49 -15.58 8.99 9.40
N GLY A 50 -15.92 7.82 8.82
CA GLY A 50 -17.15 7.62 8.05
C GLY A 50 -17.25 8.49 6.79
N LEU A 51 -16.11 8.88 6.22
CA LEU A 51 -16.03 9.80 5.09
C LEU A 51 -16.21 9.07 3.76
N SER A 52 -17.25 9.44 3.03
CA SER A 52 -17.35 9.15 1.60
C SER A 52 -16.26 9.89 0.83
N THR A 53 -15.92 9.42 -0.38
CA THR A 53 -14.96 10.09 -1.26
C THR A 53 -15.36 11.54 -1.58
N ARG A 54 -16.66 11.85 -1.57
CA ARG A 54 -17.18 13.21 -1.79
C ARG A 54 -16.94 14.11 -0.59
N GLN A 55 -17.22 13.61 0.63
CA GLN A 55 -16.95 14.34 1.86
C GLN A 55 -15.45 14.57 2.06
N ALA A 56 -14.63 13.55 1.78
CA ALA A 56 -13.18 13.66 1.80
C ALA A 56 -12.67 14.74 0.83
N ALA A 57 -13.21 14.76 -0.40
CA ALA A 57 -12.89 15.79 -1.38
C ALA A 57 -13.29 17.20 -0.93
N ALA A 58 -14.51 17.35 -0.39
CA ALA A 58 -14.99 18.63 0.12
C ALA A 58 -14.13 19.14 1.30
N ARG A 59 -13.70 18.25 2.19
CA ARG A 59 -12.88 18.60 3.36
C ARG A 59 -11.43 18.96 3.02
N THR A 60 -10.83 18.24 2.08
CA THR A 60 -9.38 18.33 1.79
C THR A 60 -9.06 19.16 0.55
N GLY A 61 -10.04 19.38 -0.33
CA GLY A 61 -9.83 19.94 -1.67
C GLY A 61 -9.04 19.01 -2.62
N VAL A 62 -8.78 17.76 -2.22
CA VAL A 62 -8.23 16.73 -3.13
C VAL A 62 -9.37 16.21 -4.02
N PRO A 63 -9.14 15.98 -5.32
CA PRO A 63 -10.20 15.51 -6.22
C PRO A 63 -10.88 14.22 -5.72
N GLN A 64 -12.21 14.16 -5.80
CA GLN A 64 -12.97 12.95 -5.44
C GLN A 64 -12.48 11.70 -6.21
N ALA A 65 -12.11 11.87 -7.48
CA ALA A 65 -11.57 10.79 -8.30
C ALA A 65 -10.27 10.21 -7.71
N ASP A 66 -9.47 11.01 -7.01
CA ASP A 66 -8.25 10.54 -6.39
C ASP A 66 -8.56 9.65 -5.18
N PHE A 67 -9.49 10.08 -4.31
CA PHE A 67 -9.95 9.23 -3.19
C PHE A 67 -10.57 7.92 -3.66
N SER A 68 -11.31 7.95 -4.78
CA SER A 68 -11.84 6.73 -5.40
C SER A 68 -10.72 5.80 -5.87
N ARG A 69 -9.68 6.32 -6.53
CA ARG A 69 -8.53 5.49 -6.95
C ARG A 69 -7.76 4.93 -5.76
N ILE A 70 -7.57 5.73 -4.70
CA ILE A 70 -6.90 5.31 -3.47
C ILE A 70 -7.68 4.15 -2.81
N ARG A 71 -9.00 4.27 -2.65
CA ARG A 71 -9.84 3.18 -2.12
C ARG A 71 -9.78 1.90 -2.96
N ASN A 72 -9.63 2.02 -4.28
CA ASN A 72 -9.52 0.90 -5.20
C ASN A 72 -8.07 0.43 -5.43
N VAL A 73 -7.10 0.94 -4.65
CA VAL A 73 -5.66 0.60 -4.74
C VAL A 73 -5.08 0.80 -6.15
N ARG A 74 -5.62 1.77 -6.91
CA ARG A 74 -5.12 2.17 -8.24
C ARG A 74 -4.07 3.27 -8.10
N LEU A 75 -2.87 2.87 -7.66
CA LEU A 75 -1.80 3.77 -7.20
C LEU A 75 -0.72 4.06 -8.26
N GLU A 76 -0.85 3.52 -9.47
CA GLU A 76 0.18 3.57 -10.53
C GLU A 76 0.53 5.01 -10.91
N ARG A 77 -0.47 5.89 -10.92
CA ARG A 77 -0.32 7.31 -11.28
C ARG A 77 -0.02 8.23 -10.10
N PHE A 78 0.00 7.70 -8.88
CA PHE A 78 0.26 8.49 -7.69
C PHE A 78 1.75 8.53 -7.38
N THR A 79 2.26 9.74 -7.10
CA THR A 79 3.54 9.91 -6.41
C THR A 79 3.32 9.71 -4.91
N ILE A 80 4.38 9.33 -4.18
CA ILE A 80 4.30 9.27 -2.69
C ILE A 80 3.90 10.64 -2.14
N ASP A 81 4.49 11.72 -2.66
CA ASP A 81 4.18 13.10 -2.26
C ASP A 81 2.68 13.44 -2.36
N ARG A 82 2.00 13.03 -3.43
CA ARG A 82 0.56 13.26 -3.59
C ARG A 82 -0.27 12.52 -2.53
N LEU A 83 0.15 11.31 -2.15
CA LEU A 83 -0.49 10.55 -1.08
C LEU A 83 -0.23 11.19 0.30
N MET A 84 1.00 11.64 0.57
CA MET A 84 1.35 12.35 1.80
C MET A 84 0.58 13.67 1.93
N THR A 85 0.44 14.42 0.85
CA THR A 85 -0.36 15.64 0.80
C THR A 85 -1.83 15.37 1.15
N ALA A 86 -2.39 14.26 0.67
CA ALA A 86 -3.75 13.86 1.04
C ALA A 86 -3.88 13.55 2.54
N LEU A 87 -2.90 12.84 3.14
CA LEU A 87 -2.86 12.59 4.59
C LEU A 87 -2.78 13.87 5.41
N ASN A 88 -1.89 14.79 5.04
CA ASN A 88 -1.75 16.08 5.71
C ASN A 88 -3.07 16.87 5.70
N LYS A 89 -3.77 16.87 4.55
CA LYS A 89 -5.06 17.55 4.42
C LYS A 89 -6.20 16.86 5.17
N LEU A 90 -6.09 15.57 5.46
CA LEU A 90 -7.00 14.86 6.37
C LEU A 90 -6.74 15.18 7.84
N GLY A 91 -5.74 16.03 8.14
CA GLY A 91 -5.40 16.45 9.50
C GLY A 91 -4.50 15.46 10.22
N ARG A 92 -3.80 14.58 9.49
CA ARG A 92 -2.79 13.68 10.07
C ARG A 92 -1.39 14.19 9.76
N GLN A 93 -0.57 14.28 10.79
CA GLN A 93 0.84 14.62 10.63
C GLN A 93 1.59 13.41 10.05
N VAL A 94 2.26 13.62 8.93
CA VAL A 94 3.15 12.61 8.32
C VAL A 94 4.59 12.90 8.75
N THR A 95 5.27 11.90 9.30
CA THR A 95 6.70 11.95 9.62
C THR A 95 7.43 10.96 8.74
N VAL A 96 8.48 11.43 8.05
CA VAL A 96 9.35 10.59 7.22
C VAL A 96 10.71 10.49 7.90
N GLN A 97 11.13 9.28 8.22
CA GLN A 97 12.48 8.99 8.70
C GLN A 97 13.25 8.29 7.58
N VAL A 98 14.44 8.80 7.27
CA VAL A 98 15.33 8.22 6.27
C VAL A 98 16.56 7.70 6.99
N SER A 99 16.82 6.41 6.82
CA SER A 99 18.02 5.75 7.33
C SER A 99 18.81 5.19 6.15
N LEU A 100 20.12 5.42 6.16
CA LEU A 100 21.02 4.87 5.16
C LEU A 100 21.68 3.63 5.75
N GLY A 101 21.61 2.52 5.01
CA GLY A 101 22.31 1.29 5.31
C GLY A 101 23.06 0.80 4.08
N PRO A 102 24.09 -0.04 4.23
CA PRO A 102 24.71 -0.68 3.09
C PRO A 102 23.65 -1.49 2.34
N MET A 103 23.57 -1.29 1.03
CA MET A 103 22.81 -2.17 0.15
C MET A 103 23.67 -3.43 0.02
N GLU A 104 23.32 -4.51 0.73
CA GLU A 104 23.95 -5.80 0.46
C GLU A 104 23.69 -6.13 -1.00
N ALA A 105 24.78 -6.10 -1.78
CA ALA A 105 24.78 -6.57 -3.14
C ALA A 105 24.54 -8.08 -3.08
N ALA A 106 23.33 -8.49 -3.49
CA ALA A 106 22.99 -9.88 -3.74
C ALA A 106 23.80 -10.44 -4.92
#